data_AF-A0A0F4RBF5-F1
#
_entry.id   AF-A0A0F4RBF5-F1
#
_cell.length_a   1.000
_cell.length_b   1.000
_cell.length_c   1.000
_cell.angle_alpha   90.00
_cell.angle_beta   90.00
_cell.angle_gamma   90.00
#
_symmetry.space_group_name_H-M   'P 1'
#
loop_
_entity.id
_entity.type
_entity.pdbx_description
1 polymer ?
#
loop_
_entity_poly.entity_id
_entity_poly.type
_entity_poly.pdbx_seq_one_letter_code
_entity_poly.pdbx_strand_id
1 'polypeptide(L)'
;MALMPTDNKRPRIAIIGMGPRGLGALEALATQLSGTKLTVDVDIFDPVAHLGAGPNFCPGESELCLLNIPVREVSVAPPEFAGATVGPFSDRPSLAADPDKFPPRAILGEYFEARYRDLARNAKALHLSQRPTTVTDIQNDGDGWWVETDHQRFGPYSEVLLTQGQPATKPDDQLARWIDHARKNGVDLMPAYPGTDLLKAAKNWAGKN
;
A
#
# COMPACT_ATOMS: atom_id res chain seq x y z
N MET A 1 -29.67 14.98 22.95
CA MET A 1 -28.69 16.09 23.02
C MET A 1 -27.33 15.43 23.17
N ALA A 2 -26.63 15.18 22.05
CA ALA A 2 -25.35 14.47 22.07
C ALA A 2 -24.28 15.41 22.64
N LEU A 3 -23.56 14.93 23.65
CA LEU A 3 -22.43 15.60 24.26
C LEU A 3 -21.38 15.90 23.17
N MET A 4 -21.14 17.17 22.90
CA MET A 4 -19.99 17.59 22.10
C MET A 4 -18.73 17.34 22.92
N PRO A 5 -17.76 16.54 22.43
CA PRO A 5 -16.48 16.40 23.12
C PRO A 5 -15.77 17.75 23.13
N THR A 6 -15.52 18.28 24.33
CA THR A 6 -14.90 19.58 24.60
C THR A 6 -13.37 19.54 24.55
N ASP A 7 -12.75 18.54 23.90
CA ASP A 7 -11.30 18.45 23.84
C ASP A 7 -10.81 18.96 22.49
N ASN A 8 -9.96 20.00 22.51
CA ASN A 8 -9.37 20.67 21.34
C ASN A 8 -8.32 19.78 20.62
N LYS A 9 -8.52 18.47 20.64
CA LYS A 9 -7.63 17.47 20.06
C LYS A 9 -8.10 17.12 18.66
N ARG A 10 -7.15 17.09 17.73
CA ARG A 10 -7.38 16.61 16.37
C ARG A 10 -7.82 15.14 16.43
N PRO A 11 -8.81 14.73 15.61
CA PRO A 11 -9.09 13.32 15.40
C PRO A 11 -7.81 12.60 14.98
N ARG A 12 -7.55 11.44 15.58
CA ARG A 12 -6.43 10.58 15.22
C ARG A 12 -6.95 9.33 14.56
N ILE A 13 -6.39 8.98 13.41
CA ILE A 13 -6.70 7.72 12.73
C ILE A 13 -5.42 6.92 12.50
N ALA A 14 -5.54 5.60 12.43
CA ALA A 14 -4.46 4.72 12.02
C ALA A 14 -4.76 4.11 10.65
N ILE A 15 -3.75 4.01 9.78
CA ILE A 15 -3.82 3.26 8.53
C ILE A 15 -2.78 2.14 8.59
N ILE A 16 -3.22 0.90 8.40
CA ILE A 16 -2.37 -0.29 8.45
C ILE A 16 -2.22 -0.85 7.03
N GLY A 17 -1.02 -0.71 6.47
CA GLY A 17 -0.71 -0.93 5.08
C GLY A 17 -0.93 0.33 4.23
N MET A 18 0.14 0.83 3.63
CA MET A 18 0.18 2.00 2.77
C MET A 18 0.60 1.61 1.35
N GLY A 19 -0.10 0.61 0.81
CA GLY A 19 -0.12 0.36 -0.64
C GLY A 19 -1.15 1.24 -1.36
N PRO A 20 -1.52 0.90 -2.61
CA PRO A 20 -2.39 1.75 -3.43
C PRO A 20 -3.77 2.01 -2.82
N ARG A 21 -4.30 1.04 -2.06
CA ARG A 21 -5.56 1.20 -1.33
C ARG A 21 -5.46 2.20 -0.18
N GLY A 22 -4.37 2.15 0.59
CA GLY A 22 -4.12 3.10 1.69
C GLY A 22 -3.92 4.52 1.15
N LEU A 23 -3.15 4.65 0.06
CA LEU A 23 -2.95 5.93 -0.63
C LEU A 23 -4.26 6.52 -1.15
N GLY A 24 -5.05 5.73 -1.89
CA GLY A 24 -6.32 6.21 -2.45
C GLY A 24 -7.30 6.64 -1.35
N ALA A 25 -7.37 5.91 -0.24
CA ALA A 25 -8.19 6.29 0.91
C ALA A 25 -7.71 7.60 1.57
N LEU A 26 -6.40 7.79 1.71
CA LEU A 26 -5.83 8.99 2.31
C LEU A 26 -5.98 10.23 1.40
N GLU A 27 -5.86 10.06 0.08
CA GLU A 27 -6.17 11.10 -0.90
C GLU A 27 -7.66 11.47 -0.88
N ALA A 28 -8.55 10.47 -0.81
CA ALA A 28 -9.99 10.71 -0.69
C ALA A 28 -10.32 11.47 0.61
N LEU A 29 -9.69 11.13 1.73
CA LEU A 29 -9.83 11.87 2.99
C LEU A 29 -9.34 13.32 2.83
N ALA A 30 -8.18 13.55 2.20
CA ALA A 30 -7.68 14.90 1.94
C ALA A 30 -8.66 15.73 1.07
N THR A 31 -9.27 15.12 0.06
CA THR A 31 -10.31 15.75 -0.75
C THR A 31 -11.53 16.11 0.10
N GLN A 32 -12.02 15.21 0.94
CA GLN A 32 -13.19 15.48 1.81
C GLN A 32 -12.91 16.57 2.86
N LEU A 33 -11.67 16.67 3.35
CA LEU A 33 -11.27 17.73 4.28
C LEU A 33 -11.10 19.09 3.59
N SER A 34 -10.99 19.12 2.25
CA SER A 34 -10.82 20.36 1.49
C SER A 34 -12.03 21.27 1.68
N GLY A 35 -11.78 22.52 2.10
CA GLY A 35 -12.84 23.49 2.42
C GLY A 35 -13.39 23.39 3.85
N THR A 36 -12.93 22.42 4.64
CA THR A 36 -13.23 22.35 6.07
C THR A 36 -12.13 23.02 6.90
N LYS A 37 -12.39 23.28 8.19
CA LYS A 37 -11.36 23.69 9.16
C LYS A 37 -10.77 22.51 9.94
N LEU A 38 -11.17 21.29 9.61
CA LEU A 38 -10.76 20.09 10.34
C LEU A 38 -9.34 19.69 9.93
N THR A 39 -8.53 19.33 10.92
CA THR A 39 -7.20 18.75 10.72
C THR A 39 -7.17 17.40 11.41
N VAL A 40 -6.56 16.40 10.77
CA VAL A 40 -6.55 15.00 11.22
C VAL A 40 -5.10 14.54 11.34
N ASP A 41 -4.78 13.91 12.47
CA ASP A 41 -3.49 13.23 12.64
C ASP A 41 -3.63 11.79 12.16
N VAL A 42 -2.69 11.34 11.32
CA VAL A 42 -2.72 10.01 10.69
C VAL A 42 -1.42 9.30 11.01
N ASP A 43 -1.48 8.23 11.80
CA ASP A 43 -0.36 7.30 11.93
C ASP A 43 -0.48 6.20 10.85
N ILE A 44 0.59 6.03 10.07
CA ILE A 44 0.67 5.08 8.97
C ILE A 44 1.62 3.95 9.39
N PHE A 45 1.09 2.74 9.52
CA PHE A 45 1.84 1.54 9.85
C PHE A 45 2.05 0.72 8.59
N ASP A 46 3.28 0.65 8.10
CA ASP A 46 3.65 -0.24 6.99
C ASP A 46 5.14 -0.60 7.12
N PRO A 47 5.52 -1.90 7.18
CA PRO A 47 6.91 -2.30 7.21
C PRO A 47 7.65 -2.05 5.88
N VAL A 48 6.94 -1.78 4.77
CA VAL A 48 7.51 -1.55 3.45
C VAL A 48 7.85 -0.05 3.27
N ALA A 49 9.07 0.22 2.80
CA ALA A 49 9.56 1.59 2.61
C ALA A 49 8.86 2.35 1.46
N HIS A 50 8.38 1.63 0.44
CA HIS A 50 7.76 2.18 -0.76
C HIS A 50 6.29 2.58 -0.53
N LEU A 51 6.06 3.59 0.32
CA LEU A 51 4.73 4.08 0.68
C LEU A 51 3.97 4.60 -0.55
N GLY A 52 2.71 4.21 -0.64
CA GLY A 52 1.83 4.41 -1.78
C GLY A 52 1.84 3.23 -2.76
N ALA A 53 3.01 2.68 -3.04
CA ALA A 53 3.16 1.57 -3.97
C ALA A 53 2.93 0.19 -3.32
N GLY A 54 3.39 0.02 -2.08
CA GLY A 54 3.40 -1.28 -1.41
C GLY A 54 4.33 -2.30 -2.10
N PRO A 55 4.37 -3.55 -1.63
CA PRO A 55 5.35 -4.53 -2.11
C PRO A 55 5.11 -4.97 -3.57
N ASN A 56 3.84 -5.08 -4.01
CA ASN A 56 3.49 -5.56 -5.35
C ASN A 56 3.84 -4.58 -6.48
N PHE A 57 4.02 -3.30 -6.15
CA PHE A 57 4.43 -2.27 -7.10
C PHE A 57 5.77 -1.65 -6.67
N CYS A 58 6.63 -2.42 -6.00
CA CYS A 58 7.95 -1.94 -5.60
C CYS A 58 8.69 -1.32 -6.80
N PRO A 59 9.13 -0.05 -6.74
CA PRO A 59 9.93 0.56 -7.82
C PRO A 59 11.27 -0.13 -8.08
N GLY A 60 11.79 -0.89 -7.10
CA GLY A 60 12.99 -1.72 -7.26
C GLY A 60 12.72 -3.10 -7.90
N GLU A 61 11.49 -3.37 -8.34
CA GLU A 61 11.13 -4.63 -8.99
C GLU A 61 11.65 -4.69 -10.43
N SER A 62 11.81 -5.90 -10.97
CA SER A 62 12.27 -6.11 -12.34
C SER A 62 11.32 -5.49 -13.40
N GLU A 63 11.91 -4.93 -14.46
CA GLU A 63 11.21 -4.52 -15.69
C GLU A 63 10.41 -5.66 -16.36
N LEU A 64 10.75 -6.92 -16.07
CA LEU A 64 10.02 -8.09 -16.57
C LEU A 64 8.72 -8.35 -15.81
N CYS A 65 8.53 -7.73 -14.64
CA CYS A 65 7.32 -7.85 -13.85
C CYS A 65 6.23 -6.92 -14.40
N LEU A 66 5.60 -7.32 -15.50
CA LEU A 66 4.62 -6.49 -16.23
C LEU A 66 3.24 -6.50 -15.58
N LEU A 67 2.50 -5.39 -15.67
CA LEU A 67 1.06 -5.37 -15.41
C LEU A 67 0.34 -6.44 -16.25
N ASN A 68 -0.80 -6.92 -15.74
CA ASN A 68 -1.67 -7.85 -16.45
C ASN A 68 -2.68 -7.15 -17.38
N ILE A 69 -2.55 -5.83 -17.54
CA ILE A 69 -3.39 -4.99 -18.40
C ILE A 69 -2.50 -4.04 -19.22
N PRO A 70 -2.91 -3.70 -20.46
CA PRO A 70 -2.19 -2.74 -21.29
C PRO A 70 -2.38 -1.31 -20.78
N VAL A 71 -1.52 -0.38 -21.19
CA VAL A 71 -1.55 1.05 -20.77
C VAL A 71 -2.95 1.65 -20.89
N ARG A 72 -3.66 1.42 -22.01
CA ARG A 72 -5.01 1.99 -22.24
C ARG A 72 -6.07 1.53 -21.25
N GLU A 73 -5.87 0.40 -20.57
CA GLU A 73 -6.80 -0.17 -19.59
C GLU A 73 -6.44 0.22 -18.15
N VAL A 74 -5.31 0.90 -17.94
CA VAL A 74 -4.92 1.39 -16.62
C VAL A 74 -5.81 2.58 -16.23
N SER A 75 -6.90 2.26 -15.53
CA SER A 75 -7.83 3.25 -14.99
C SER A 75 -7.44 3.63 -13.54
N VAL A 76 -6.57 4.63 -13.41
CA VAL A 76 -6.20 5.21 -12.12
C VAL A 76 -6.50 6.70 -12.17
N ALA A 77 -7.58 7.12 -11.49
CA ALA A 77 -7.94 8.54 -11.43
C ALA A 77 -6.80 9.36 -10.79
N PRO A 78 -6.49 10.55 -11.33
CA PRO A 78 -5.51 11.45 -10.73
C PRO A 78 -5.97 11.90 -9.33
N PRO A 79 -5.03 12.33 -8.46
CA PRO A 79 -5.39 12.90 -7.16
C PRO A 79 -6.12 14.24 -7.32
N GLU A 80 -7.17 14.46 -6.54
CA GLU A 80 -8.03 15.67 -6.62
C GLU A 80 -8.03 16.52 -5.34
N PHE A 81 -7.19 16.20 -4.35
CA PHE A 81 -7.14 16.96 -3.11
C PHE A 81 -6.56 18.37 -3.32
N ALA A 82 -6.94 19.32 -2.47
CA ALA A 82 -6.42 20.68 -2.53
C ALA A 82 -4.88 20.70 -2.41
N GLY A 83 -4.20 21.15 -3.48
CA GLY A 83 -2.74 21.21 -3.56
C GLY A 83 -2.06 20.03 -4.27
N ALA A 84 -2.83 19.08 -4.83
CA ALA A 84 -2.28 18.02 -5.66
C ALA A 84 -1.54 18.58 -6.89
N THR A 85 -0.38 18.01 -7.19
CA THR A 85 0.48 18.42 -8.32
C THR A 85 0.83 17.29 -9.28
N VAL A 86 0.63 16.03 -8.86
CA VAL A 86 0.87 14.86 -9.72
C VAL A 86 -0.29 14.67 -10.68
N GLY A 87 0.00 14.67 -11.97
CA GLY A 87 -0.99 14.49 -13.04
C GLY A 87 -1.46 13.04 -13.24
N PRO A 88 -2.26 12.79 -14.29
CA PRO A 88 -2.67 11.46 -14.72
C PRO A 88 -1.49 10.51 -15.00
N PHE A 89 -1.67 9.22 -14.74
CA PHE A 89 -0.65 8.20 -15.04
C PHE A 89 -0.31 8.14 -16.54
N SER A 90 -1.31 8.35 -17.40
CA SER A 90 -1.19 8.35 -18.86
C SER A 90 -0.22 9.41 -19.40
N ASP A 91 0.02 10.47 -18.65
CA ASP A 91 0.85 11.59 -19.10
C ASP A 91 2.35 11.28 -19.00
N ARG A 92 2.73 10.11 -18.45
CA ARG A 92 4.12 9.69 -18.40
C ARG A 92 4.68 9.45 -19.82
N PRO A 93 5.79 10.10 -20.20
CA PRO A 93 6.38 9.94 -21.53
C PRO A 93 6.72 8.49 -21.92
N SER A 94 7.08 7.65 -20.94
CA SER A 94 7.41 6.23 -21.17
C SER A 94 6.21 5.37 -21.59
N LEU A 95 4.98 5.87 -21.43
CA LEU A 95 3.73 5.15 -21.73
C LEU A 95 3.04 5.68 -22.99
N ALA A 96 3.33 6.92 -23.39
CA ALA A 96 2.65 7.59 -24.49
C ALA A 96 2.91 6.96 -25.88
N ALA A 97 3.97 6.16 -26.02
CA ALA A 97 4.39 5.60 -27.30
C ALA A 97 3.56 4.40 -27.79
N ASP A 98 2.96 3.63 -26.87
CA ASP A 98 2.25 2.39 -27.21
C ASP A 98 1.14 2.07 -26.19
N PRO A 99 -0.15 2.29 -26.54
CA PRO A 99 -1.28 2.01 -25.66
C PRO A 99 -1.59 0.51 -25.47
N ASP A 100 -1.03 -0.37 -26.31
CA ASP A 100 -1.15 -1.84 -26.22
C ASP A 100 -0.03 -2.48 -25.39
N LYS A 101 1.00 -1.70 -25.02
CA LYS A 101 2.08 -2.17 -24.17
C LYS A 101 1.59 -2.51 -22.77
N PHE A 102 2.10 -3.60 -22.21
CA PHE A 102 1.95 -3.96 -20.80
C PHE A 102 3.13 -3.37 -20.03
N PRO A 103 2.96 -2.29 -19.25
CA PRO A 103 4.09 -1.63 -18.62
C PRO A 103 4.58 -2.43 -17.40
N PRO A 104 5.87 -2.34 -17.05
CA PRO A 104 6.37 -2.83 -15.77
C PRO A 104 5.57 -2.30 -14.57
N ARG A 105 5.35 -3.15 -13.57
CA ARG A 105 4.73 -2.78 -12.29
C ARG A 105 5.50 -1.67 -11.58
N ALA A 106 6.82 -1.66 -11.70
CA ALA A 106 7.69 -0.62 -11.13
C ALA A 106 7.30 0.79 -11.61
N ILE A 107 6.93 0.96 -12.88
CA ILE A 107 6.50 2.25 -13.45
C ILE A 107 5.23 2.76 -12.76
N LEU A 108 4.28 1.89 -12.46
CA LEU A 108 3.08 2.25 -11.71
C LEU A 108 3.40 2.49 -10.22
N GLY A 109 4.35 1.75 -9.67
CA GLY A 109 4.91 1.96 -8.34
C GLY A 109 5.47 3.35 -8.11
N GLU A 110 6.36 3.79 -9.00
CA GLU A 110 6.94 5.13 -8.96
C GLU A 110 5.87 6.23 -9.01
N TYR A 111 4.81 6.01 -9.78
CA TYR A 111 3.68 6.92 -9.87
C TYR A 111 2.93 7.01 -8.52
N PHE A 112 2.66 5.88 -7.86
CA PHE A 112 2.04 5.88 -6.54
C PHE A 112 2.93 6.50 -5.46
N GLU A 113 4.24 6.25 -5.47
CA GLU A 113 5.13 6.94 -4.54
C GLU A 113 5.18 8.45 -4.77
N ALA A 114 5.17 8.88 -6.04
CA ALA A 114 5.15 10.30 -6.37
C ALA A 114 3.89 10.97 -5.79
N ARG A 115 2.73 10.31 -5.92
CA ARG A 115 1.46 10.75 -5.32
C ARG A 115 1.50 10.79 -3.80
N TYR A 116 2.04 9.76 -3.15
CA TYR A 116 2.22 9.76 -1.70
C TYR A 116 3.10 10.93 -1.24
N ARG A 117 4.24 11.15 -1.90
CA ARG A 117 5.14 12.29 -1.60
C ARG A 117 4.46 13.63 -1.84
N ASP A 118 3.64 13.75 -2.87
CA ASP A 118 2.86 14.95 -3.17
C ASP A 118 1.83 15.23 -2.07
N LEU A 119 1.03 14.23 -1.71
CA LEU A 119 0.06 14.28 -0.62
C LEU A 119 0.72 14.68 0.71
N ALA A 120 1.81 14.03 1.10
CA ALA A 120 2.53 14.32 2.34
C ALA A 120 3.08 15.75 2.40
N ARG A 121 3.42 16.36 1.25
CA ARG A 121 3.90 17.73 1.17
C ARG A 121 2.76 18.75 1.13
N ASN A 122 1.66 18.44 0.45
CA ASN A 122 0.69 19.42 0.01
C ASN A 122 -0.66 19.35 0.73
N ALA A 123 -1.09 18.19 1.26
CA ALA A 123 -2.35 18.06 1.97
C ALA A 123 -2.27 18.63 3.40
N LYS A 124 -2.48 19.94 3.55
CA LYS A 124 -2.31 20.67 4.82
C LYS A 124 -3.29 20.27 5.93
N ALA A 125 -4.40 19.62 5.58
CA ALA A 125 -5.38 19.12 6.54
C ALA A 125 -4.94 17.80 7.21
N LEU A 126 -3.88 17.16 6.73
CA LEU A 126 -3.37 15.89 7.23
C LEU A 126 -2.00 16.06 7.90
N HIS A 127 -1.88 15.54 9.11
CA HIS A 127 -0.60 15.43 9.82
C HIS A 127 -0.16 13.97 9.83
N LEU A 128 0.72 13.61 8.89
CA LEU A 128 1.14 12.23 8.68
C LEU A 128 2.33 11.88 9.58
N SER A 129 2.25 10.72 10.23
CA SER A 129 3.36 10.08 10.95
C SER A 129 3.58 8.68 10.38
N GLN A 130 4.81 8.36 10.00
CA GLN A 130 5.15 7.04 9.46
C GLN A 130 5.71 6.15 10.57
N ARG A 131 5.25 4.89 10.59
CA ARG A 131 5.66 3.84 11.52
C ARG A 131 6.12 2.63 10.69
N PRO A 132 7.42 2.47 10.42
CA PRO A 132 7.94 1.38 9.60
C PRO A 132 7.95 0.06 10.39
N THR A 133 6.76 -0.47 10.68
CA THR A 133 6.57 -1.60 11.59
C THR A 133 5.34 -2.40 11.22
N THR A 134 5.34 -3.67 11.63
CA THR A 134 4.21 -4.59 11.45
C THR A 134 3.29 -4.47 12.65
N VAL A 135 1.99 -4.28 12.38
CA VAL A 135 0.95 -4.36 13.41
C VAL A 135 0.65 -5.82 13.69
N THR A 136 0.59 -6.19 14.96
CA THR A 136 0.35 -7.54 15.43
C THR A 136 -1.04 -7.73 16.03
N ASP A 137 -1.63 -6.68 16.61
CA ASP A 137 -2.98 -6.72 17.15
C ASP A 137 -3.69 -5.36 17.12
N ILE A 138 -5.02 -5.38 17.17
CA ILE A 138 -5.88 -4.20 17.24
C ILE A 138 -7.02 -4.47 18.22
N GLN A 139 -7.15 -3.61 19.23
CA GLN A 139 -8.16 -3.75 20.27
C GLN A 139 -8.98 -2.47 20.41
N ASN A 140 -10.27 -2.60 20.70
CA ASN A 140 -11.12 -1.47 21.04
C ASN A 140 -11.45 -1.53 22.53
N ASP A 141 -10.99 -0.53 23.29
CA ASP A 141 -11.15 -0.49 24.76
C ASP A 141 -12.39 0.35 25.17
N GLY A 142 -13.31 0.65 24.24
CA GLY A 142 -14.51 1.48 24.46
C GLY A 142 -14.28 2.98 24.23
N ASP A 143 -13.11 3.49 24.60
CA ASP A 143 -12.71 4.91 24.40
C ASP A 143 -11.96 5.16 23.08
N GLY A 144 -11.78 4.12 22.26
CA GLY A 144 -11.12 4.18 20.96
C GLY A 144 -10.32 2.91 20.66
N TRP A 145 -9.67 2.93 19.50
CA TRP A 145 -8.87 1.82 18.99
C TRP A 145 -7.41 1.93 19.41
N TRP A 146 -6.82 0.83 19.82
CA TRP A 146 -5.41 0.68 20.11
C TRP A 146 -4.77 -0.25 19.09
N VAL A 147 -3.62 0.15 18.57
CA VAL A 147 -2.82 -0.60 17.60
C VAL A 147 -1.56 -1.08 18.29
N GLU A 148 -1.31 -2.39 18.23
CA GLU A 148 -0.16 -3.03 18.85
C GLU A 148 0.87 -3.47 17.82
N THR A 149 2.13 -3.30 18.16
CA THR A 149 3.29 -3.84 17.44
C THR A 149 4.11 -4.66 18.42
N ASP A 150 5.14 -5.36 17.93
CA ASP A 150 6.04 -6.15 18.78
C ASP A 150 6.73 -5.34 19.90
N HIS A 151 6.75 -4.01 19.78
CA HIS A 151 7.54 -3.14 20.65
C HIS A 151 6.73 -2.07 21.36
N GLN A 152 5.55 -1.73 20.85
CA GLN A 152 4.82 -0.56 21.31
C GLN A 152 3.32 -0.66 21.04
N ARG A 153 2.55 -0.01 21.93
CA ARG A 153 1.11 0.22 21.78
C ARG A 153 0.87 1.69 21.41
N PHE A 154 -0.01 1.92 20.43
CA PHE A 154 -0.35 3.25 19.92
C PHE A 154 -1.85 3.49 19.99
N GLY A 155 -2.27 4.70 20.37
CA GLY A 155 -3.68 5.07 20.47
C GLY A 155 -3.97 6.05 21.62
N PRO A 156 -5.25 6.24 21.96
CA PRO A 156 -6.41 5.71 21.24
C PRO A 156 -6.59 6.44 19.89
N TYR A 157 -7.03 5.70 18.88
CA TYR A 157 -7.46 6.20 17.57
C TYR A 157 -8.98 6.23 17.50
N SER A 158 -9.53 7.25 16.84
CA SER A 158 -10.97 7.32 16.56
C SER A 158 -11.39 6.22 15.59
N GLU A 159 -10.56 5.95 14.59
CA GLU A 159 -10.80 4.93 13.56
C GLU A 159 -9.49 4.26 13.12
N VAL A 160 -9.59 3.01 12.68
CA VAL A 160 -8.47 2.25 12.10
C VAL A 160 -8.87 1.72 10.73
N LEU A 161 -8.08 2.02 9.71
CA LEU A 161 -8.25 1.53 8.35
C LEU A 161 -7.26 0.40 8.05
N LEU A 162 -7.77 -0.75 7.62
CA LEU A 162 -6.97 -1.90 7.19
C LEU A 162 -6.83 -1.95 5.67
N THR A 163 -5.61 -1.77 5.17
CA THR A 163 -5.27 -1.74 3.74
C THR A 163 -4.02 -2.57 3.40
N GLN A 164 -3.68 -3.54 4.24
CA GLN A 164 -2.50 -4.43 4.17
C GLN A 164 -2.40 -5.36 2.93
N GLY A 165 -3.33 -5.28 1.99
CA GLY A 165 -3.25 -6.04 0.74
C GLY A 165 -3.52 -7.53 0.94
N GLN A 166 -2.52 -8.38 0.66
CA GLN A 166 -2.57 -9.83 0.79
C GLN A 166 -1.59 -10.26 1.90
N PRO A 167 -2.01 -10.19 3.18
CA PRO A 167 -1.14 -10.61 4.28
C PRO A 167 -0.88 -12.12 4.20
N ALA A 168 0.20 -12.56 4.82
CA ALA A 168 0.46 -13.99 4.99
C ALA A 168 -0.67 -14.64 5.79
N THR A 169 -1.25 -15.70 5.24
CA THR A 169 -2.29 -16.48 5.90
C THR A 169 -1.75 -17.86 6.26
N LYS A 170 -2.41 -18.53 7.22
CA LYS A 170 -2.15 -19.94 7.47
C LYS A 170 -2.47 -20.73 6.19
N PRO A 171 -1.62 -21.69 5.77
CA PRO A 171 -1.93 -22.54 4.64
C PRO A 171 -3.25 -23.26 4.85
N ASP A 172 -4.12 -23.21 3.84
CA ASP A 172 -5.27 -24.12 3.78
C ASP A 172 -4.82 -25.53 3.36
N ASP A 173 -5.76 -26.48 3.34
CA ASP A 173 -5.48 -27.87 2.98
C ASP A 173 -4.94 -28.01 1.55
N GLN A 174 -5.27 -27.11 0.64
CA GLN A 174 -4.78 -27.16 -0.73
C GLN A 174 -3.32 -26.71 -0.79
N LEU A 175 -2.99 -25.55 -0.22
CA LEU A 175 -1.64 -25.03 -0.17
C LEU A 175 -0.73 -25.96 0.64
N ALA A 176 -1.20 -26.54 1.75
CA ALA A 176 -0.45 -27.51 2.53
C ALA A 176 -0.04 -28.74 1.69
N ARG A 177 -0.97 -29.28 0.89
CA ARG A 177 -0.65 -30.39 -0.03
C ARG A 177 0.40 -30.02 -1.07
N TRP A 178 0.33 -28.80 -1.62
CA TRP A 178 1.34 -28.31 -2.57
C TRP A 178 2.71 -28.09 -1.92
N ILE A 179 2.75 -27.56 -0.70
CA ILE A 179 3.98 -27.41 0.09
C ILE A 179 4.63 -28.79 0.32
N ASP A 180 3.84 -29.79 0.72
CA ASP A 180 4.35 -31.14 0.96
C ASP A 180 4.79 -31.83 -0.34
N HIS A 181 4.06 -31.65 -1.44
CA HIS A 181 4.47 -32.15 -2.75
C HIS A 181 5.79 -31.52 -3.20
N ALA A 182 5.94 -30.21 -3.06
CA ALA A 182 7.14 -29.48 -3.43
C ALA A 182 8.36 -29.98 -2.65
N ARG A 183 8.22 -30.13 -1.32
CA ARG A 183 9.25 -30.68 -0.44
C ARG A 183 9.66 -32.10 -0.84
N LYS A 184 8.69 -32.99 -1.11
CA LYS A 184 8.94 -34.40 -1.45
C LYS A 184 9.70 -34.57 -2.77
N ASN A 185 9.47 -33.69 -3.73
CA ASN A 185 10.02 -33.82 -5.07
C ASN A 185 11.21 -32.86 -5.32
N GLY A 186 11.62 -32.08 -4.32
CA GLY A 186 12.73 -31.13 -4.45
C GLY A 186 12.44 -30.02 -5.47
N VAL A 187 11.19 -29.60 -5.61
CA VAL A 187 10.76 -28.51 -6.50
C VAL A 187 10.38 -27.27 -5.71
N ASP A 188 10.51 -26.09 -6.34
CA ASP A 188 10.18 -24.81 -5.71
C ASP A 188 8.67 -24.52 -5.80
N LEU A 189 8.07 -24.09 -4.68
CA LEU A 189 6.72 -23.50 -4.64
C LEU A 189 6.86 -22.01 -4.30
N MET A 190 6.43 -21.14 -5.22
CA MET A 190 6.61 -19.69 -5.08
C MET A 190 5.27 -18.94 -5.10
N PRO A 191 5.20 -17.71 -4.53
CA PRO A 191 4.04 -16.84 -4.67
C PRO A 191 3.69 -16.53 -6.13
N ALA A 192 2.45 -16.11 -6.40
CA ALA A 192 1.97 -15.79 -7.75
C ALA A 192 2.70 -14.60 -8.42
N TYR A 193 3.27 -13.69 -7.63
CA TYR A 193 4.08 -12.56 -8.10
C TYR A 193 5.46 -12.59 -7.44
N PRO A 194 6.31 -13.56 -7.81
CA PRO A 194 7.60 -13.76 -7.14
C PRO A 194 8.65 -12.73 -7.59
N GLY A 195 8.37 -11.94 -8.64
CA GLY A 195 9.18 -10.82 -9.08
C GLY A 195 10.67 -11.14 -9.18
N THR A 196 11.49 -10.33 -8.52
CA THR A 196 12.94 -10.46 -8.45
C THR A 196 13.39 -11.77 -7.78
N ASP A 197 12.58 -12.35 -6.88
CA ASP A 197 12.90 -13.63 -6.26
C ASP A 197 12.81 -14.79 -7.24
N LEU A 198 11.91 -14.74 -8.22
CA LEU A 198 11.91 -15.69 -9.33
C LEU A 198 13.16 -15.55 -10.19
N LEU A 199 13.62 -14.33 -10.48
CA LEU A 199 14.87 -14.12 -11.22
C LEU A 199 16.08 -14.67 -10.46
N LYS A 200 16.11 -14.54 -9.13
CA LYS A 200 17.14 -15.15 -8.29
C LYS A 200 17.06 -16.68 -8.33
N ALA A 201 15.87 -17.25 -8.18
CA ALA A 201 15.65 -18.70 -8.21
C ALA A 201 16.03 -19.30 -9.58
N ALA A 202 15.64 -18.64 -10.67
CA ALA A 202 15.87 -19.07 -12.05
C ALA A 202 17.36 -19.18 -12.42
N LYS A 203 18.26 -18.43 -11.75
CA LYS A 203 19.71 -18.61 -11.92
C LYS A 203 20.17 -20.04 -11.64
N ASN A 204 19.48 -20.75 -10.75
CA ASN A 204 19.78 -22.12 -10.36
C ASN A 204 19.04 -23.17 -11.21
N TRP A 205 18.30 -22.75 -12.24
CA TRP A 205 17.53 -23.63 -13.12
C TRP A 205 18.27 -23.91 -14.44
N ALA A 206 19.30 -23.15 -14.76
CA ALA A 206 20.12 -23.38 -15.95
C ALA A 206 20.71 -24.81 -15.94
N GLY A 207 20.46 -25.58 -17.00
CA GLY A 207 20.95 -26.95 -17.16
C GLY A 207 20.16 -28.03 -16.39
N LYS A 208 19.04 -27.68 -15.76
CA LYS A 208 18.10 -28.62 -15.14
C LYS A 208 16.92 -28.89 -16.10
N ASN A 209 17.19 -29.57 -17.21
CA ASN A 209 16.16 -30.11 -18.13
C ASN A 209 16.30 -31.63 -18.22
#